data_AF-A0AAQ3K5L0-F1
#
_entry.id   AF-A0AAQ3K5L0-F1
#
_cell.length_a   1.000
_cell.length_b   1.000
_cell.length_c   1.000
_cell.angle_alpha   90.00
_cell.angle_beta   90.00
_cell.angle_gamma   90.00
#
_symmetry.space_group_name_H-M   'P 1'
#
loop_
_entity.id
_entity.type
_entity.pdbx_description
1 polymer ?
#
loop_
_entity_poly.entity_id
_entity_poly.type
_entity_poly.pdbx_seq_one_letter_code
_entity_poly.pdbx_strand_id
1 'polypeptide(L)'
;MAALLLYQAAILLLLCYLGLSSAVLFSSLPQTLIVTASPSPGQVLHAGVDPIKVTWAVNRSLAVGADAVYKKVKVSLCYAPVSQADRGWRKTNDDLKKDKTCQFKINTIPYTAGATGSYDYTVERSIPTGTYFVRAYVLDSSDTEIAYGQTTDGKKTTNLFDVVGYSGRHASLDIAAACFSAFSVASLAFLFMVEKRKAKK
;
A
#
# COMPACT_ATOMS: atom_id res chain seq x y z
N MET A 1 -42.04 37.17 11.71
CA MET A 1 -40.79 37.46 10.97
C MET A 1 -39.55 36.86 11.64
N ALA A 2 -39.30 37.05 12.95
CA ALA A 2 -38.14 36.48 13.64
C ALA A 2 -38.04 34.94 13.62
N ALA A 3 -39.17 34.23 13.76
CA ALA A 3 -39.19 32.76 13.71
C ALA A 3 -38.84 32.19 12.32
N LEU A 4 -39.19 32.91 11.24
CA LEU A 4 -38.84 32.51 9.86
C LEU A 4 -37.32 32.66 9.62
N LEU A 5 -36.73 33.72 10.16
CA LEU A 5 -35.28 33.99 10.06
C LEU A 5 -34.46 32.97 10.88
N LEU A 6 -34.94 32.57 12.05
CA LEU A 6 -34.32 31.52 12.87
C LEU A 6 -34.38 30.15 12.19
N TYR A 7 -35.50 29.84 11.52
CA TYR A 7 -35.67 28.59 10.77
C TYR A 7 -34.74 28.53 9.54
N GLN A 8 -34.62 29.64 8.81
CA GLN A 8 -33.70 29.76 7.68
C GLN A 8 -32.22 29.65 8.12
N ALA A 9 -31.84 30.29 9.24
CA ALA A 9 -30.49 30.16 9.79
C ALA A 9 -30.18 28.72 10.24
N ALA A 10 -31.13 28.02 10.84
CA ALA A 10 -30.98 26.62 11.24
C ALA A 10 -30.83 25.67 10.04
N ILE A 11 -31.60 25.88 8.96
CA ILE A 11 -31.47 25.11 7.71
C ILE A 11 -30.10 25.35 7.05
N LEU A 12 -29.63 26.60 7.02
CA LEU A 12 -28.32 26.95 6.46
C LEU A 12 -27.17 26.33 7.26
N LEU A 13 -27.27 26.32 8.60
CA LEU A 13 -26.33 25.62 9.48
C LEU A 13 -26.35 24.11 9.25
N LEU A 14 -27.53 23.49 9.12
CA LEU A 14 -27.68 22.05 8.85
C LEU A 14 -27.10 21.65 7.48
N LEU A 15 -27.25 22.50 6.46
CA LEU A 15 -26.65 22.32 5.12
C LEU A 15 -25.12 22.47 5.15
N CYS A 16 -24.56 23.32 6.00
CA CYS A 16 -23.12 23.41 6.21
C CYS A 16 -22.52 22.18 6.93
N TYR A 17 -23.31 21.45 7.74
CA TYR A 17 -22.90 20.18 8.34
C TYR A 17 -22.98 19.00 7.38
N LEU A 18 -23.84 19.09 6.36
CA LEU A 18 -23.85 18.19 5.21
C LEU A 18 -22.72 18.59 4.26
N GLY A 19 -21.47 18.45 4.71
CA GLY A 19 -20.31 18.49 3.85
C GLY A 19 -20.46 17.39 2.80
N LEU A 20 -21.03 17.74 1.65
CA LEU A 20 -21.01 16.93 0.43
C LEU A 20 -19.56 16.85 -0.03
N SER A 21 -18.79 15.99 0.62
CA SER A 21 -17.51 15.58 0.08
C SER A 21 -17.83 14.74 -1.15
N SER A 22 -17.76 15.37 -2.32
CA SER A 22 -17.76 14.68 -3.60
C SER A 22 -16.68 13.60 -3.54
N ALA A 23 -17.13 12.34 -3.60
CA ALA A 23 -16.22 11.21 -3.67
C ALA A 23 -15.46 11.29 -5.00
N VAL A 24 -14.13 11.24 -4.94
CA VAL A 24 -13.31 11.15 -6.15
C VAL A 24 -13.38 9.71 -6.65
N LEU A 25 -13.84 9.55 -7.88
CA LEU A 25 -13.93 8.24 -8.54
C LEU A 25 -12.65 7.97 -9.33
N PHE A 26 -12.06 6.79 -9.15
CA PHE A 26 -10.86 6.39 -9.88
C PHE A 26 -11.11 6.35 -11.40
N SER A 27 -12.27 5.85 -11.80
CA SER A 27 -12.74 5.82 -13.20
C SER A 27 -12.79 7.20 -13.87
N SER A 28 -12.92 8.27 -13.08
CA SER A 28 -12.96 9.65 -13.56
C SER A 28 -11.57 10.28 -13.74
N LEU A 29 -10.53 9.67 -13.16
CA LEU A 29 -9.18 10.22 -13.22
C LEU A 29 -8.52 9.92 -14.57
N PRO A 30 -7.92 10.92 -15.24
CA PRO A 30 -7.11 10.68 -16.42
C PRO A 30 -5.76 10.05 -16.05
N GLN A 31 -5.28 9.14 -16.90
CA GLN A 31 -3.93 8.59 -16.80
C GLN A 31 -2.94 9.51 -17.52
N THR A 32 -2.30 10.42 -16.79
CA THR A 32 -1.40 11.43 -17.35
C THR A 32 0.07 11.21 -17.00
N LEU A 33 0.35 10.42 -15.97
CA LEU A 33 1.72 10.10 -15.57
C LEU A 33 2.19 8.80 -16.20
N ILE A 34 3.43 8.81 -16.69
CA ILE A 34 4.22 7.62 -16.97
C ILE A 34 4.97 7.29 -15.69
N VAL A 35 4.71 6.11 -15.12
CA VAL A 35 5.33 5.67 -13.87
C VAL A 35 6.15 4.41 -14.14
N THR A 36 7.37 4.38 -13.64
CA THR A 36 8.23 3.20 -13.66
C THR A 36 8.75 2.89 -12.26
N ALA A 37 9.06 1.62 -12.02
CA ALA A 37 9.70 1.17 -10.80
C ALA A 37 10.85 0.21 -11.15
N SER A 38 11.88 0.18 -10.30
CA SER A 38 13.04 -0.69 -10.49
C SER A 38 12.79 -2.21 -10.43
N PRO A 39 11.79 -2.74 -9.68
CA PRO A 39 11.59 -4.18 -9.61
C PRO A 39 11.22 -4.75 -10.99
N SER A 40 11.92 -5.80 -11.41
CA SER A 40 11.55 -6.50 -12.64
C SER A 40 10.25 -7.30 -12.44
N PRO A 41 9.47 -7.54 -13.51
CA PRO A 41 8.29 -8.38 -13.41
C PRO A 41 8.61 -9.74 -12.77
N GLY A 42 7.87 -10.12 -11.73
CA GLY A 42 8.08 -11.37 -10.97
C GLY A 42 9.25 -11.36 -9.99
N GLN A 43 9.93 -10.22 -9.80
CA GLN A 43 10.96 -10.10 -8.76
C GLN A 43 10.34 -10.22 -7.37
N VAL A 44 11.05 -10.91 -6.48
CA VAL A 44 10.67 -11.03 -5.06
C VAL A 44 11.51 -10.06 -4.23
N LEU A 45 10.84 -9.21 -3.46
CA LEU A 45 11.44 -8.25 -2.54
C LEU A 45 11.14 -8.64 -1.10
N HIS A 46 12.06 -8.35 -0.19
CA HIS A 46 11.93 -8.59 1.24
C HIS A 46 11.66 -7.27 1.97
N ALA A 47 10.53 -7.24 2.69
CA ALA A 47 10.15 -6.11 3.51
C ALA A 47 11.21 -5.80 4.59
N GLY A 48 11.65 -4.55 4.64
CA GLY A 48 12.66 -4.02 5.55
C GLY A 48 14.10 -4.16 5.04
N VAL A 49 14.31 -4.68 3.83
CA VAL A 49 15.64 -4.94 3.27
C VAL A 49 15.78 -4.33 1.87
N ASP A 50 14.86 -4.69 0.97
CA ASP A 50 15.05 -4.39 -0.46
C ASP A 50 14.51 -3.01 -0.85
N PRO A 51 15.27 -2.21 -1.62
CA PRO A 51 14.84 -0.92 -2.12
C PRO A 51 14.08 -1.01 -3.45
N ILE A 52 13.22 -0.03 -3.67
CA ILE A 52 12.46 0.24 -4.89
C ILE A 52 12.75 1.68 -5.29
N LYS A 53 13.30 1.89 -6.48
CA LYS A 53 13.37 3.21 -7.11
C LYS A 53 12.10 3.42 -7.93
N VAL A 54 11.32 4.43 -7.58
CA VAL A 54 10.14 4.85 -8.37
C VAL A 54 10.49 6.10 -9.14
N THR A 55 10.06 6.18 -10.41
CA THR A 55 10.13 7.42 -11.18
C THR A 55 8.79 7.73 -11.83
N TRP A 56 8.51 9.02 -12.02
CA TRP A 56 7.31 9.47 -12.70
C TRP A 56 7.60 10.71 -13.55
N ALA A 57 6.91 10.82 -14.67
CA ALA A 57 6.94 12.00 -15.53
C ALA A 57 5.56 12.19 -16.18
N VAL A 58 5.21 13.43 -16.51
CA VAL A 58 4.02 13.71 -17.32
C VAL A 58 4.21 13.19 -18.73
N ASN A 59 3.18 12.54 -19.28
CA ASN A 59 3.18 12.08 -20.65
C ASN A 59 3.22 13.28 -21.61
N ARG A 60 4.33 13.43 -22.36
CA ARG A 60 4.56 14.56 -23.27
C ARG A 60 3.66 14.58 -24.51
N SER A 61 2.89 13.51 -24.73
CA SER A 61 1.86 13.49 -25.77
C SER A 61 0.61 14.31 -25.38
N LEU A 62 0.52 14.79 -24.13
CA LEU A 62 -0.57 15.66 -23.66
C LEU A 62 -0.38 17.10 -24.12
N ALA A 63 -1.47 17.86 -24.17
CA ALA A 63 -1.44 19.28 -24.50
C ALA A 63 -0.53 20.07 -23.55
N VAL A 64 0.17 21.06 -24.07
CA VAL A 64 1.02 21.96 -23.28
C VAL A 64 0.16 22.63 -22.20
N GLY A 65 0.60 22.53 -20.94
CA GLY A 65 -0.11 23.07 -19.78
C GLY A 65 -1.15 22.13 -19.15
N ALA A 66 -1.27 20.88 -19.60
CA ALA A 66 -2.16 19.88 -18.98
C ALA A 66 -1.83 19.59 -17.49
N ASP A 67 -0.63 19.94 -17.04
CA ASP A 67 -0.12 19.78 -15.69
C ASP A 67 -0.13 21.08 -14.86
N ALA A 68 -0.74 22.17 -15.37
CA ALA A 68 -0.72 23.48 -14.69
C ALA A 68 -1.34 23.46 -13.27
N VAL A 69 -2.32 22.58 -13.05
CA VAL A 69 -3.00 22.40 -11.76
C VAL A 69 -2.26 21.44 -10.82
N TYR A 70 -1.18 20.80 -11.25
CA TYR A 70 -0.49 19.76 -10.48
C TYR A 70 0.34 20.41 -9.37
N LYS A 71 0.21 19.92 -8.13
CA LYS A 71 0.93 20.46 -6.97
C LYS A 71 1.78 19.42 -6.26
N LYS A 72 1.28 18.19 -6.10
CA LYS A 72 2.01 17.10 -5.46
C LYS A 72 1.80 15.80 -6.20
N VAL A 73 2.71 14.85 -6.00
CA VAL A 73 2.58 13.48 -6.47
C VAL A 73 2.62 12.56 -5.26
N LYS A 74 1.50 11.86 -5.01
CA LYS A 74 1.36 10.83 -3.99
C LYS A 74 1.65 9.47 -4.60
N VAL A 75 2.76 8.87 -4.21
CA VAL A 75 3.16 7.54 -4.66
C VAL A 75 2.70 6.51 -3.64
N SER A 76 2.03 5.46 -4.12
CA SER A 76 1.48 4.39 -3.29
C SER A 76 1.82 3.01 -3.86
N LEU A 77 2.01 2.06 -2.95
CA LEU A 77 2.09 0.65 -3.26
C LEU A 77 0.68 0.04 -3.24
N CYS A 78 0.37 -0.73 -4.28
CA CYS A 78 -0.98 -1.18 -4.58
C CYS A 78 -1.03 -2.70 -4.78
N TYR A 79 -2.05 -3.36 -4.21
CA TYR A 79 -2.24 -4.80 -4.40
C TYR A 79 -2.65 -5.15 -5.82
N ALA A 80 -1.94 -6.09 -6.44
CA ALA A 80 -2.38 -6.72 -7.68
C ALA A 80 -3.65 -7.58 -7.44
N PRO A 81 -4.52 -7.78 -8.46
CA PRO A 81 -5.76 -8.55 -8.32
C PRO A 81 -5.57 -9.94 -7.70
N VAL A 82 -4.47 -10.63 -8.04
CA VAL A 82 -4.12 -11.95 -7.50
C VAL A 82 -3.98 -11.94 -5.97
N SER A 83 -3.59 -10.80 -5.39
CA SER A 83 -3.46 -10.61 -3.95
C SER A 83 -4.71 -10.06 -3.28
N GLN A 84 -5.81 -9.82 -4.02
CA GLN A 84 -7.08 -9.33 -3.51
C GLN A 84 -8.13 -10.44 -3.31
N ALA A 85 -7.94 -11.61 -3.91
CA ALA A 85 -8.85 -12.75 -3.80
C ALA A 85 -9.11 -13.11 -2.32
N ASP A 86 -10.39 -13.21 -1.96
CA ASP A 86 -10.89 -13.50 -0.60
C ASP A 86 -10.40 -12.55 0.51
N ARG A 87 -9.84 -11.40 0.14
CA ARG A 87 -9.29 -10.41 1.06
C ARG A 87 -10.04 -9.09 0.89
N GLY A 88 -11.22 -8.99 1.51
CA GLY A 88 -12.04 -7.78 1.47
C GLY A 88 -11.32 -6.52 1.97
N TRP A 89 -10.30 -6.68 2.81
CA TRP A 89 -9.42 -5.60 3.26
C TRP A 89 -8.40 -5.12 2.22
N ARG A 90 -8.33 -5.72 1.03
CA ARG A 90 -7.49 -5.33 -0.12
C ARG A 90 -8.30 -4.99 -1.37
N LYS A 91 -9.63 -4.97 -1.25
CA LYS A 91 -10.57 -4.91 -2.38
C LYS A 91 -10.49 -3.57 -3.12
N THR A 92 -10.50 -3.64 -4.45
CA THR A 92 -10.64 -2.46 -5.32
C THR A 92 -12.02 -1.82 -5.15
N ASN A 93 -12.06 -0.49 -5.00
CA ASN A 93 -13.28 0.32 -5.11
C ASN A 93 -13.04 1.46 -6.10
N ASP A 94 -14.10 1.93 -6.76
CA ASP A 94 -14.02 3.09 -7.63
C ASP A 94 -13.96 4.39 -6.82
N ASP A 95 -14.69 4.46 -5.71
CA ASP A 95 -14.57 5.56 -4.75
C ASP A 95 -13.20 5.48 -4.05
N LEU A 96 -12.31 6.43 -4.34
CA LEU A 96 -10.94 6.43 -3.83
C LEU A 96 -10.85 6.46 -2.31
N LYS A 97 -11.85 7.01 -1.61
CA LYS A 97 -11.88 7.00 -0.14
C LYS A 97 -12.16 5.61 0.42
N LYS A 98 -12.79 4.75 -0.37
CA LYS A 98 -13.13 3.36 -0.02
C LYS A 98 -12.21 2.35 -0.68
N ASP A 99 -11.35 2.78 -1.62
CA ASP A 99 -10.42 1.90 -2.32
C ASP A 99 -9.34 1.38 -1.37
N LYS A 100 -9.29 0.05 -1.24
CA LYS A 100 -8.28 -0.64 -0.43
C LYS A 100 -7.18 -1.22 -1.31
N THR A 101 -7.13 -0.89 -2.60
CA THR A 101 -6.05 -1.36 -3.47
C THR A 101 -4.71 -0.74 -3.07
N CYS A 102 -4.68 0.57 -2.89
CA CYS A 102 -3.46 1.38 -2.74
C CYS A 102 -3.33 1.97 -1.32
N GLN A 103 -3.22 1.10 -0.32
CA GLN A 103 -3.24 1.50 1.10
C GLN A 103 -1.91 2.04 1.62
N PHE A 104 -0.80 1.63 1.02
CA PHE A 104 0.53 1.94 1.56
C PHE A 104 1.11 3.14 0.82
N LYS A 105 1.23 4.26 1.52
CA LYS A 105 1.86 5.47 0.99
C LYS A 105 3.38 5.28 1.01
N ILE A 106 4.02 5.40 -0.14
CA ILE A 106 5.48 5.44 -0.27
C ILE A 106 5.97 6.85 0.11
N ASN A 107 5.45 7.88 -0.57
CA ASN A 107 5.72 9.27 -0.23
C ASN A 107 4.72 10.22 -0.92
N THR A 108 4.66 11.47 -0.47
CA THR A 108 4.01 12.58 -1.18
C THR A 108 5.04 13.66 -1.45
N ILE A 109 5.32 13.94 -2.72
CA ILE A 109 6.44 14.79 -3.14
C ILE A 109 5.90 15.99 -3.92
N PRO A 110 6.44 17.22 -3.73
CA PRO A 110 6.05 18.37 -4.53
C PRO A 110 6.27 18.13 -6.03
N TYR A 111 5.29 18.53 -6.83
CA TYR A 111 5.39 18.44 -8.28
C TYR A 111 6.26 19.58 -8.82
N THR A 112 7.18 19.23 -9.74
CA THR A 112 8.02 20.21 -10.46
C THR A 112 7.77 20.05 -11.95
N ALA A 113 7.19 21.07 -12.59
CA ALA A 113 6.85 21.04 -14.00
C ALA A 113 8.10 20.84 -14.87
N GLY A 114 7.97 19.98 -15.90
CA GLY A 114 9.06 19.68 -16.83
C GLY A 114 10.17 18.77 -16.32
N ALA A 115 10.18 18.42 -15.01
CA ALA A 115 11.16 17.52 -14.41
C ALA A 115 10.61 16.10 -14.24
N THR A 116 11.51 15.11 -14.34
CA THR A 116 11.20 13.73 -13.93
C THR A 116 11.35 13.62 -12.42
N GLY A 117 10.29 13.18 -11.74
CA GLY A 117 10.35 12.89 -10.32
C GLY A 117 10.93 11.51 -10.06
N SER A 118 11.65 11.36 -8.95
CA SER A 118 12.16 10.06 -8.50
C SER A 118 12.19 9.99 -6.97
N TYR A 119 12.00 8.78 -6.44
CA TYR A 119 12.12 8.49 -5.03
C TYR A 119 12.65 7.08 -4.80
N ASP A 120 13.63 6.96 -3.91
CA ASP A 120 14.16 5.68 -3.44
C ASP A 120 13.44 5.29 -2.14
N TYR A 121 12.77 4.15 -2.17
CA TYR A 121 11.94 3.64 -1.09
C TYR A 121 12.43 2.26 -0.67
N THR A 122 12.81 2.08 0.59
CA THR A 122 12.99 0.73 1.13
C THR A 122 11.62 0.20 1.51
N VAL A 123 11.26 -1.00 1.02
CA VAL A 123 9.97 -1.63 1.37
C VAL A 123 9.85 -1.70 2.88
N GLU A 124 8.83 -1.09 3.47
CA GLU A 124 8.71 -1.08 4.93
C GLU A 124 8.41 -2.47 5.47
N ARG A 125 8.86 -2.75 6.69
CA ARG A 125 8.55 -4.02 7.41
C ARG A 125 7.04 -4.24 7.62
N SER A 126 6.27 -3.16 7.60
CA SER A 126 4.80 -3.16 7.73
C SER A 126 4.10 -3.70 6.48
N ILE A 127 4.78 -3.77 5.33
CA ILE A 127 4.21 -4.26 4.08
C ILE A 127 4.03 -5.78 4.17
N PRO A 128 2.79 -6.29 4.06
CA PRO A 128 2.53 -7.71 4.21
C PRO A 128 2.85 -8.46 2.91
N THR A 129 2.95 -9.78 3.02
CA THR A 129 3.17 -10.64 1.86
C THR A 129 2.06 -10.49 0.81
N GLY A 130 2.46 -10.32 -0.44
CA GLY A 130 1.58 -10.21 -1.58
C GLY A 130 2.29 -9.74 -2.85
N THR A 131 1.51 -9.64 -3.92
CA THR A 131 1.92 -9.15 -5.23
C THR A 131 1.42 -7.73 -5.39
N TYR A 132 2.30 -6.86 -5.87
CA TYR A 132 2.09 -5.42 -5.89
C TYR A 132 2.46 -4.78 -7.24
N PHE A 133 1.96 -3.57 -7.42
CA PHE A 133 2.39 -2.60 -8.43
C PHE A 133 2.46 -1.21 -7.78
N VAL A 134 3.08 -0.25 -8.46
CA VAL A 134 3.17 1.12 -7.97
C VAL A 134 2.19 2.01 -8.73
N ARG A 135 1.49 2.89 -8.01
CA ARG A 135 0.64 3.92 -8.58
C ARG A 135 1.03 5.28 -8.02
N ALA A 136 1.14 6.26 -8.89
CA ALA A 136 1.30 7.66 -8.53
C ALA A 136 -0.01 8.40 -8.81
N TYR A 137 -0.48 9.15 -7.83
CA TYR A 137 -1.60 10.07 -7.97
C TYR A 137 -1.07 11.49 -8.00
N VAL A 138 -1.66 12.32 -8.85
CA VAL A 138 -1.44 13.77 -8.86
C VAL A 138 -2.45 14.41 -7.93
N LEU A 139 -1.98 15.29 -7.06
CA LEU A 139 -2.80 16.10 -6.17
C LEU A 139 -2.78 17.57 -6.60
N ASP A 140 -3.94 18.22 -6.46
CA ASP A 140 -4.10 19.66 -6.62
C ASP A 140 -3.75 20.43 -5.33
N SER A 141 -4.08 21.73 -5.28
CA SER A 141 -3.86 22.57 -4.09
C SER A 141 -4.72 22.19 -2.88
N SER A 142 -5.80 21.46 -3.12
CA SER A 142 -6.75 20.98 -2.10
C SER A 142 -6.41 19.55 -1.66
N ASP A 143 -5.24 19.03 -2.03
CA ASP A 143 -4.82 17.64 -1.78
C ASP A 143 -5.80 16.59 -2.36
N THR A 144 -6.52 16.95 -3.41
CA THR A 144 -7.48 16.08 -4.10
C THR A 144 -6.82 15.40 -5.29
N GLU A 145 -7.05 14.08 -5.45
CA GLU A 145 -6.56 13.35 -6.61
C GLU A 145 -7.25 13.81 -7.90
N ILE A 146 -6.45 14.25 -8.88
CA ILE A 146 -6.94 14.78 -10.15
C ILE A 146 -6.42 14.06 -11.39
N ALA A 147 -5.38 13.23 -11.23
CA ALA A 147 -4.85 12.37 -12.28
C ALA A 147 -4.02 11.23 -11.67
N TYR A 148 -3.63 10.25 -12.48
CA TYR A 148 -2.77 9.17 -12.02
C TYR A 148 -1.82 8.64 -13.10
N GLY A 149 -0.93 7.76 -12.68
CA GLY A 149 -0.20 6.81 -13.50
C GLY A 149 0.16 5.59 -12.68
N GLN A 150 0.45 4.48 -13.33
CA GLN A 150 0.79 3.23 -12.65
C GLN A 150 1.75 2.41 -13.50
N THR A 151 2.52 1.52 -12.87
CA THR A 151 3.50 0.67 -13.54
C THR A 151 2.85 -0.46 -14.34
N THR A 152 1.59 -0.78 -14.05
CA THR A 152 0.84 -1.90 -14.63
C THR A 152 -0.22 -1.44 -15.64
N ASP A 153 -0.74 -2.37 -16.43
CA ASP A 153 -1.81 -2.15 -17.40
C ASP A 153 -3.18 -1.96 -16.73
N GLY A 154 -4.20 -1.59 -17.52
CA GLY A 154 -5.55 -1.36 -17.00
C GLY A 154 -6.17 -2.58 -16.30
N LYS A 155 -5.78 -3.81 -16.69
CA LYS A 155 -6.22 -5.05 -16.02
C LYS A 155 -5.36 -5.43 -14.81
N LYS A 156 -4.28 -4.68 -14.55
CA LYS A 156 -3.33 -4.88 -13.43
C LYS A 156 -2.67 -6.27 -13.46
N THR A 157 -2.24 -6.71 -14.64
CA THR A 157 -1.67 -8.05 -14.88
C THR A 157 -0.20 -8.05 -15.28
N THR A 158 0.36 -6.88 -15.63
CA THR A 158 1.73 -6.72 -16.11
C THR A 158 2.58 -5.93 -15.12
N ASN A 159 3.92 -6.05 -15.20
CA ASN A 159 4.86 -5.30 -14.35
C ASN A 159 4.55 -5.37 -12.84
N LEU A 160 4.17 -6.57 -12.41
CA LEU A 160 3.90 -6.91 -11.03
C LEU A 160 5.17 -7.47 -10.37
N PHE A 161 5.34 -7.24 -9.08
CA PHE A 161 6.41 -7.82 -8.29
C PHE A 161 5.85 -8.32 -6.95
N ASP A 162 6.55 -9.27 -6.35
CA ASP A 162 6.16 -9.85 -5.08
C ASP A 162 6.93 -9.22 -3.94
N VAL A 163 6.24 -9.05 -2.81
CA VAL A 163 6.85 -8.68 -1.53
C VAL A 163 6.61 -9.83 -0.57
N VAL A 164 7.68 -10.30 0.05
CA VAL A 164 7.66 -11.16 1.22
C VAL A 164 7.65 -10.25 2.44
N GLY A 165 6.55 -10.30 3.19
CA GLY A 165 6.39 -9.52 4.40
C GLY A 165 7.35 -9.95 5.49
N TYR A 166 7.61 -9.05 6.43
CA TYR A 166 8.48 -9.32 7.55
C TYR A 166 7.83 -10.36 8.49
N SER A 167 8.47 -11.51 8.68
CA SER A 167 7.91 -12.61 9.48
C SER A 167 8.03 -12.40 10.99
N GLY A 168 8.90 -11.50 11.45
CA GLY A 168 9.25 -11.36 12.87
C GLY A 168 10.04 -12.54 13.46
N ARG A 169 10.24 -13.63 12.69
CA ARG A 169 11.04 -14.77 13.11
C ARG A 169 12.51 -14.44 12.92
N HIS A 170 13.20 -14.24 14.03
CA HIS A 170 14.65 -14.10 14.06
C HIS A 170 15.30 -15.49 14.13
N ALA A 171 16.46 -15.66 13.49
CA ALA A 171 17.23 -16.90 13.54
C ALA A 171 17.50 -17.36 15.00
N SER A 172 17.67 -16.42 15.93
CA SER A 172 17.82 -16.72 17.35
C SER A 172 16.59 -17.41 17.96
N LEU A 173 15.38 -17.01 17.58
CA LEU A 173 14.14 -17.64 18.03
C LEU A 173 13.99 -19.05 17.45
N ASP A 174 14.33 -19.21 16.17
CA ASP A 174 14.29 -20.53 15.53
C ASP A 174 15.31 -21.50 16.14
N ILE A 175 16.53 -21.03 16.44
CA ILE A 175 17.57 -21.81 17.13
C ILE A 175 17.11 -22.17 18.55
N ALA A 176 16.62 -21.21 19.33
CA ALA A 176 16.14 -21.47 20.68
C ALA A 176 14.99 -22.49 20.70
N ALA A 177 14.04 -22.36 19.76
CA ALA A 177 12.94 -23.31 19.61
C ALA A 177 13.45 -24.73 19.29
N ALA A 178 14.45 -24.87 18.41
CA ALA A 178 15.07 -26.16 18.11
C ALA A 178 15.76 -26.77 19.34
N CYS A 179 16.55 -25.99 20.09
CA CYS A 179 17.25 -26.44 21.30
C CYS A 179 16.27 -26.91 22.38
N PHE A 180 15.23 -26.12 22.69
CA PHE A 180 14.24 -26.49 23.71
C PHE A 180 13.41 -27.71 23.29
N SER A 181 13.11 -27.86 22.00
CA SER A 181 12.42 -29.05 21.48
C SER A 181 13.27 -30.31 21.67
N ALA A 182 14.55 -30.25 21.31
CA ALA A 182 15.48 -31.37 21.50
C ALA A 182 15.66 -31.71 23.00
N PHE A 183 15.82 -30.69 23.85
CA PHE A 183 15.95 -30.87 25.29
C PHE A 183 14.72 -31.55 25.92
N SER A 184 13.51 -31.20 25.48
CA SER A 184 12.26 -31.82 25.94
C SER A 184 12.23 -33.32 25.65
N VAL A 185 12.52 -33.72 24.40
CA VAL A 185 12.54 -35.14 23.99
C VAL A 185 13.62 -35.91 24.74
N ALA A 186 14.83 -35.34 24.87
CA ALA A 186 15.92 -35.96 25.60
C ALA A 186 15.60 -36.14 27.08
N SER A 187 14.99 -35.13 27.71
CA SER A 187 14.56 -35.18 29.11
C SER A 187 13.51 -36.26 29.34
N LEU A 188 12.52 -36.38 28.45
CA LEU A 188 11.50 -37.42 28.53
C LEU A 188 12.11 -38.83 28.40
N ALA A 189 12.99 -39.04 27.43
CA ALA A 189 13.69 -40.31 27.25
C ALA A 189 14.53 -40.68 28.48
N PHE A 190 15.25 -39.69 29.04
CA PHE A 190 16.02 -39.86 30.26
C PHE A 190 15.15 -40.26 31.44
N LEU A 191 14.01 -39.59 31.66
CA LEU A 191 13.07 -39.92 32.73
C LEU A 191 12.53 -41.34 32.59
N PHE A 192 12.12 -41.78 31.39
CA PHE A 192 11.69 -43.16 31.17
C PHE A 192 12.80 -44.20 31.43
N MET A 193 14.05 -43.90 31.09
CA MET A 193 15.17 -44.78 31.43
C MET A 193 15.40 -44.87 32.94
N VAL A 194 15.27 -43.76 33.67
CA VAL A 194 15.39 -43.73 35.13
C VAL A 194 14.26 -44.52 35.79
N GLU A 195 13.01 -44.33 35.34
CA GLU A 195 11.87 -45.10 35.85
C GLU A 195 12.04 -46.61 35.60
N LYS A 196 12.43 -47.00 34.38
CA LYS A 196 12.70 -48.42 34.03
C LYS A 196 13.78 -49.03 34.92
N ARG A 197 14.82 -48.27 35.30
CA ARG A 197 15.88 -48.75 36.19
C ARG A 197 15.41 -48.87 37.64
N LYS A 198 14.58 -47.95 38.11
CA LYS A 198 14.00 -48.00 39.46
C LYS A 198 12.99 -49.15 39.61
N ALA A 199 12.20 -49.46 38.59
CA ALA A 199 11.24 -50.56 38.61
C ALA A 199 11.86 -51.98 38.61
N LYS A 200 13.17 -52.08 38.35
CA LYS A 200 13.93 -53.35 38.38
C LYS A 200 14.70 -53.57 39.69
N LYS A 201 14.69 -52.61 40.61
CA LYS A 201 15.16 -52.74 41.99
C LYS A 201 14.00 -53.10 42.89
#